data_AF-A0A285CMB7-F1
#
_entry.id   AF-A0A285CMB7-F1
#
_cell.length_a   1.000
_cell.length_b   1.000
_cell.length_c   1.000
_cell.angle_alpha   90.00
_cell.angle_beta   90.00
_cell.angle_gamma   90.00
#
_symmetry.space_group_name_H-M   'P 1'
#
loop_
_entity.id
_entity.type
_entity.pdbx_description
1 polymer ?
#
loop_
_entity_poly.entity_id
_entity_poly.type
_entity_poly.pdbx_seq_one_letter_code
_entity_poly.pdbx_strand_id
1 'polypeptide(L)'
;MTATIYQAKLGDGIKQKGIKRTDSFFSTPEEAVAEAFALKKKIDGKYDHKIEWDYEGEITGSSSNLKILKGYLHGDRKTHAFYLQIVSFKKSKKHSIVSPIKPSKLSAKDQKALDNAVKWYA
;
A
#
# COMPACT_ATOMS: atom_id res chain seq x y z
N MET A 1 -13.56 14.79 18.76
CA MET A 1 -12.33 14.21 18.19
C MET A 1 -12.63 13.69 16.79
N THR A 2 -12.06 14.28 15.74
CA THR A 2 -12.16 13.72 14.38
C THR A 2 -11.24 12.51 14.29
N ALA A 3 -11.81 11.30 14.24
CA ALA A 3 -11.02 10.09 14.03
C ALA A 3 -10.25 10.18 12.70
N THR A 4 -9.00 9.75 12.66
CA THR A 4 -8.25 9.58 11.42
C THR A 4 -8.58 8.21 10.84
N ILE A 5 -8.75 8.13 9.53
CA ILE A 5 -8.93 6.88 8.78
C ILE A 5 -7.79 6.72 7.78
N TYR A 6 -7.49 5.49 7.44
CA TYR A 6 -6.37 5.14 6.57
C TYR A 6 -6.88 4.42 5.32
N GLN A 7 -6.22 4.59 4.20
CA GLN A 7 -6.55 3.93 2.94
C GLN A 7 -5.27 3.40 2.30
N ALA A 8 -5.28 2.11 1.98
CA ALA A 8 -4.25 1.50 1.15
C ALA A 8 -4.42 1.95 -0.31
N LYS A 9 -3.33 2.36 -0.95
CA LYS A 9 -3.27 2.66 -2.37
C LYS A 9 -2.09 1.97 -3.02
N LEU A 10 -2.35 1.42 -4.20
CA LEU A 10 -1.30 1.01 -5.13
C LEU A 10 -1.32 2.01 -6.28
N GLY A 11 -0.39 2.96 -6.27
CA GLY A 11 -0.28 3.99 -7.29
C GLY A 11 0.71 3.59 -8.35
N ASP A 12 0.29 3.48 -9.61
CA ASP A 12 1.22 3.47 -10.74
C ASP A 12 1.52 4.92 -11.16
N GLY A 13 2.75 5.20 -11.57
CA GLY A 13 3.12 6.53 -12.06
C GLY A 13 2.36 7.04 -13.29
N ILE A 14 1.45 6.26 -13.90
CA ILE A 14 0.69 6.59 -15.12
C ILE A 14 -0.81 6.75 -14.83
N LYS A 15 -1.25 7.06 -13.61
CA LYS A 15 -2.71 7.21 -13.34
C LYS A 15 -3.54 6.07 -13.96
N GLN A 16 -3.03 4.84 -14.07
CA GLN A 16 -3.84 3.75 -14.58
C GLN A 16 -4.95 3.54 -13.57
N LYS A 17 -6.18 3.81 -14.02
CA LYS A 17 -7.45 3.75 -13.28
C LYS A 17 -7.75 2.41 -12.57
N GLY A 18 -6.82 1.45 -12.52
CA GLY A 18 -7.16 0.03 -12.47
C GLY A 18 -7.11 -0.67 -11.10
N ILE A 19 -6.54 -0.09 -10.04
CA ILE A 19 -6.36 -0.84 -8.77
C ILE A 19 -6.57 0.06 -7.55
N LYS A 20 -7.52 0.97 -7.66
CA LYS A 20 -8.21 1.41 -6.45
C LYS A 20 -9.06 0.23 -6.01
N ARG A 21 -8.87 -0.27 -4.79
CA ARG A 21 -10.01 -0.83 -4.09
C ARG A 21 -10.87 0.37 -3.74
N THR A 22 -11.79 0.69 -4.65
CA THR A 22 -12.70 1.83 -4.57
C THR A 22 -13.30 1.82 -3.17
N ASP A 23 -13.04 2.88 -2.39
CA ASP A 23 -13.67 3.16 -1.09
C ASP A 23 -13.40 2.20 0.09
N SER A 24 -12.23 1.54 0.15
CA SER A 24 -11.82 0.84 1.38
C SER A 24 -11.07 1.77 2.34
N PHE A 25 -11.66 2.02 3.51
CA PHE A 25 -11.07 2.81 4.60
C PHE A 25 -10.90 1.96 5.86
N PHE A 26 -9.86 2.24 6.63
CA PHE A 26 -9.45 1.48 7.80
C PHE A 26 -9.32 2.38 9.02
N SER A 27 -9.50 1.81 10.21
CA SER A 27 -9.41 2.58 11.46
C SER A 27 -7.97 2.73 11.91
N THR A 28 -7.11 1.74 11.62
CA THR A 28 -5.71 1.74 12.03
C THR A 28 -4.77 1.76 10.81
N PRO A 29 -3.55 2.30 10.98
CA PRO A 29 -2.55 2.24 9.93
C PRO A 29 -2.16 0.79 9.63
N GLU A 30 -2.08 -0.08 10.63
CA GLU A 30 -1.78 -1.52 10.49
C GLU A 30 -2.73 -2.24 9.54
N GLU A 31 -4.03 -1.98 9.66
CA GLU A 31 -5.05 -2.53 8.75
C GLU A 31 -4.80 -2.07 7.31
N ALA A 32 -4.48 -0.78 7.13
CA ALA A 32 -4.16 -0.24 5.81
C ALA A 32 -2.85 -0.78 5.25
N VAL A 33 -1.83 -1.03 6.07
CA VAL A 33 -0.58 -1.68 5.65
C VAL A 33 -0.89 -3.10 5.17
N ALA A 34 -1.60 -3.89 5.96
CA ALA A 34 -1.95 -5.26 5.60
C ALA A 34 -2.72 -5.34 4.27
N GLU A 35 -3.71 -4.45 4.08
CA GLU A 35 -4.44 -4.31 2.83
C GLU A 35 -3.50 -3.95 1.67
N ALA A 36 -2.57 -3.02 1.87
CA ALA A 36 -1.64 -2.62 0.82
C ALA A 36 -0.82 -3.83 0.34
N PHE A 37 -0.28 -4.65 1.24
CA PHE A 37 0.43 -5.88 0.85
C PHE A 37 -0.46 -6.92 0.16
N ALA A 38 -1.76 -6.98 0.47
CA ALA A 38 -2.70 -7.79 -0.29
C ALA A 38 -2.90 -7.25 -1.73
N LEU A 39 -2.96 -5.93 -1.91
CA LEU A 39 -3.01 -5.29 -3.23
C LEU A 39 -1.72 -5.53 -4.02
N LYS A 40 -0.55 -5.49 -3.36
CA LYS A 40 0.74 -5.86 -3.95
C LYS A 40 0.70 -7.24 -4.57
N LYS A 41 0.23 -8.25 -3.83
CA LYS A 41 0.08 -9.61 -4.37
C LYS A 41 -0.84 -9.69 -5.57
N LYS A 42 -1.97 -8.99 -5.50
CA LYS A 42 -2.95 -8.97 -6.60
C LYS A 42 -2.33 -8.38 -7.86
N ILE A 43 -1.51 -7.33 -7.73
CA ILE A 43 -0.84 -6.74 -8.89
C ILE A 43 0.33 -7.57 -9.38
N ASP A 44 1.09 -8.20 -8.49
CA ASP A 44 2.12 -9.15 -8.88
C ASP A 44 1.52 -10.26 -9.73
N GLY A 45 0.42 -10.87 -9.28
CA GLY A 45 -0.27 -11.90 -10.07
C GLY A 45 -0.80 -11.40 -11.41
N LYS A 46 -1.24 -10.14 -11.49
CA LYS A 46 -1.71 -9.54 -12.76
C LYS A 46 -0.58 -9.31 -13.78
N TYR A 47 0.64 -9.10 -13.31
CA TYR A 47 1.83 -8.92 -14.16
C TYR A 47 2.74 -10.15 -14.15
N ASP A 48 2.21 -11.35 -13.91
CA ASP A 48 2.96 -12.61 -13.93
C ASP A 48 4.20 -12.61 -13.03
N HIS A 49 4.11 -11.95 -11.87
CA HIS A 49 5.20 -11.77 -10.91
C HIS A 49 6.43 -11.02 -11.46
N LYS A 50 6.26 -10.24 -12.53
CA LYS A 50 7.33 -9.47 -13.16
C LYS A 50 7.56 -8.10 -12.52
N ILE A 51 6.92 -7.78 -11.39
CA ILE A 51 7.23 -6.54 -10.67
C ILE A 51 8.37 -6.83 -9.70
N GLU A 52 9.48 -6.13 -9.89
CA GLU A 52 10.57 -6.13 -8.95
C GLU A 52 10.36 -5.05 -7.91
N TRP A 53 10.15 -5.49 -6.68
CA TRP A 53 9.91 -4.63 -5.52
C TRP A 53 11.22 -4.31 -4.82
N ASP A 54 11.44 -3.03 -4.58
CA ASP A 54 12.58 -2.46 -3.88
C ASP A 54 12.29 -2.48 -2.37
N TYR A 55 12.82 -3.49 -1.68
CA TYR A 55 12.74 -3.64 -0.22
C TYR A 55 13.93 -3.00 0.50
N GLU A 56 14.94 -2.55 -0.23
CA GLU A 56 16.12 -1.86 0.33
C GLU A 56 15.89 -0.34 0.37
N GLY A 57 15.02 0.17 -0.51
CA GLY A 57 14.56 1.54 -0.49
C GLY A 57 13.88 1.93 0.82
N GLU A 58 14.13 3.15 1.26
CA GLU A 58 13.53 3.71 2.47
C GLU A 58 12.03 4.02 2.27
N ILE A 59 11.28 3.93 3.38
CA ILE A 59 9.91 4.41 3.43
C ILE A 59 9.96 5.94 3.27
N THR A 60 9.28 6.47 2.26
CA THR A 60 9.30 7.89 1.92
C THR A 60 7.91 8.49 2.00
N GLY A 61 7.79 9.80 2.23
CA GLY A 61 6.49 10.50 2.21
C GLY A 61 6.23 11.32 3.46
N SER A 62 4.96 11.48 3.81
CA SER A 62 4.49 12.27 4.95
C SER A 62 3.44 11.52 5.75
N SER A 63 3.09 12.02 6.93
CA SER A 63 2.02 11.46 7.79
C SER A 63 0.66 11.34 7.09
N SER A 64 0.43 12.16 6.06
CA SER A 64 -0.78 12.13 5.23
C SER A 64 -0.71 11.15 4.04
N ASN A 65 0.49 10.87 3.53
CA ASN A 65 0.72 9.98 2.40
C ASN A 65 2.11 9.33 2.54
N LEU A 66 2.13 8.09 3.03
CA LEU A 66 3.32 7.31 3.26
C LEU A 66 3.51 6.32 2.11
N LYS A 67 4.69 6.28 1.51
CA LYS A 67 5.08 5.32 0.48
C LYS A 67 5.97 4.26 1.11
N ILE A 68 5.45 3.06 1.24
CA ILE A 68 6.08 1.93 1.91
C ILE A 68 7.07 1.22 1.00
N LEU A 69 6.68 1.04 -0.27
CA LEU A 69 7.47 0.24 -1.20
C LEU A 69 7.35 0.76 -2.62
N LYS A 70 8.42 0.57 -3.37
CA LYS A 70 8.49 0.92 -4.79
C LYS A 70 8.71 -0.34 -5.61
N GLY A 71 8.01 -0.48 -6.73
CA GLY A 71 8.14 -1.62 -7.63
C GLY A 71 8.31 -1.16 -9.06
N TYR A 72 9.03 -1.93 -9.87
CA TYR A 72 9.23 -1.64 -11.29
C TYR A 72 8.91 -2.86 -12.13
N LEU A 73 8.25 -2.64 -13.27
CA LEU A 73 7.93 -3.72 -14.18
C LEU A 73 9.23 -4.20 -14.84
N HIS A 74 9.52 -5.49 -14.73
CA HIS A 74 10.74 -6.17 -15.21
C HIS A 74 12.03 -5.53 -14.66
N GLY A 75 11.98 -4.90 -13.48
CA GLY A 75 13.12 -4.16 -12.92
C GLY A 75 13.48 -2.87 -13.69
N ASP A 76 12.72 -2.51 -14.73
CA ASP A 76 13.04 -1.36 -15.57
C ASP A 76 12.68 -0.06 -14.85
N ARG A 77 13.72 0.58 -14.29
CA ARG A 77 13.62 1.87 -13.59
C ARG A 77 13.26 3.04 -14.51
N LYS A 78 13.31 2.86 -15.84
CA LYS A 78 12.83 3.85 -16.81
C LYS A 78 11.32 3.80 -16.99
N THR A 79 10.69 2.66 -16.65
CA THR A 79 9.24 2.56 -16.63
C THR A 79 8.65 3.21 -15.39
N HIS A 80 7.34 3.45 -15.42
CA HIS A 80 6.66 4.04 -14.29
C HIS A 80 6.64 3.09 -13.10
N ALA A 81 7.11 3.59 -11.97
CA ALA A 81 7.13 2.83 -10.75
C ALA A 81 5.71 2.62 -10.19
N PHE A 82 5.49 1.42 -9.67
CA PHE A 82 4.42 1.10 -8.76
C PHE A 82 4.83 1.54 -7.36
N TYR A 83 3.90 2.14 -6.63
CA TYR A 83 4.10 2.53 -5.26
C TYR A 83 3.03 1.93 -4.39
N LEU A 84 3.49 1.25 -3.34
CA LEU A 84 2.65 0.84 -2.23
C LEU A 84 2.55 2.02 -1.27
N GLN A 85 1.37 2.60 -1.12
CA GLN A 85 1.16 3.82 -0.35
C GLN A 85 0.00 3.69 0.63
N ILE A 86 0.10 4.40 1.76
CA ILE A 86 -0.99 4.60 2.71
C ILE A 86 -1.31 6.07 2.77
N VAL A 87 -2.58 6.39 2.61
CA VAL A 87 -3.08 7.76 2.70
C VAL A 87 -3.97 7.87 3.93
N SER A 88 -3.71 8.86 4.76
CA SER A 88 -4.55 9.15 5.92
C SER A 88 -5.48 10.32 5.64
N PHE A 89 -6.71 10.23 6.15
CA PHE A 89 -7.75 11.22 5.96
C PHE A 89 -8.47 11.50 7.28
N LYS A 90 -9.04 12.70 7.42
CA LYS A 90 -9.98 12.98 8.49
C LYS A 90 -11.29 12.24 8.21
N LYS A 91 -11.79 11.47 9.18
CA LYS A 91 -13.05 10.74 9.06
C LYS A 91 -14.20 11.71 8.78
N SER A 92 -14.95 11.40 7.74
CA SER A 92 -16.20 12.05 7.35
C SER A 92 -17.31 11.00 7.36
N LYS A 93 -18.57 11.42 7.55
CA LYS A 93 -19.74 10.52 7.59
C LYS A 93 -19.90 9.67 6.31
N LYS A 94 -19.24 10.05 5.22
CA LYS A 94 -19.27 9.33 3.93
C LYS A 94 -18.28 8.17 3.84
N HIS A 95 -17.36 8.03 4.78
CA HIS A 95 -16.34 6.97 4.74
C HIS A 95 -16.79 5.76 5.54
N SER A 96 -17.12 4.68 4.85
CA SER A 96 -17.36 3.37 5.45
C SER A 96 -16.03 2.70 5.78
N ILE A 97 -15.85 2.33 7.04
CA ILE A 97 -14.71 1.54 7.48
C ILE A 97 -14.98 0.08 7.10
N VAL A 98 -14.01 -0.56 6.46
CA VAL A 98 -14.08 -1.96 6.05
C VAL A 98 -12.95 -2.74 6.70
N SER A 99 -13.12 -4.05 6.85
CA SER A 99 -12.04 -4.92 7.32
C SER A 99 -10.99 -5.14 6.22
N PRO A 100 -9.69 -5.15 6.56
CA PRO A 100 -8.64 -5.38 5.57
C PRO A 100 -8.67 -6.81 5.07
N ILE A 101 -8.37 -6.99 3.78
CA ILE A 101 -7.98 -8.28 3.24
C ILE A 101 -6.57 -8.54 3.74
N LYS A 102 -6.47 -9.41 4.76
CA LYS A 102 -5.16 -9.90 5.21
C LYS A 102 -4.62 -10.90 4.18
N PRO A 103 -3.39 -10.71 3.68
CA PRO A 103 -2.78 -11.66 2.76
C PRO A 103 -2.45 -12.98 3.49
N SER A 104 -2.88 -14.12 2.93
CA SER A 104 -2.76 -15.43 3.59
C SER A 104 -1.32 -15.98 3.69
N LYS A 105 -0.37 -15.42 2.93
CA LYS A 105 1.04 -15.87 2.87
C LYS A 105 1.98 -14.70 2.55
N LEU A 106 2.57 -14.03 3.53
CA LEU A 106 3.59 -13.02 3.24
C LEU A 106 4.96 -13.67 3.08
N SER A 107 5.79 -13.16 2.15
CA SER A 107 7.20 -13.51 2.14
C SER A 107 7.90 -12.91 3.36
N ALA A 108 9.03 -13.47 3.80
CA ALA A 108 9.82 -12.90 4.90
C ALA A 108 10.20 -11.43 4.64
N LYS A 109 10.47 -11.07 3.37
CA LYS A 109 10.74 -9.69 2.96
C LYS A 109 9.51 -8.78 3.09
N ASP A 110 8.33 -9.29 2.70
CA ASP A 110 7.08 -8.55 2.84
C ASP A 110 6.70 -8.35 4.31
N GLN A 111 6.91 -9.37 5.14
CA GLN A 111 6.65 -9.29 6.58
C GLN A 111 7.53 -8.22 7.24
N LYS A 112 8.84 -8.22 6.92
CA LYS A 112 9.77 -7.21 7.42
C LYS A 112 9.37 -5.79 6.98
N ALA A 113 8.96 -5.62 5.73
CA ALA A 113 8.50 -4.33 5.22
C ALA A 113 7.18 -3.88 5.86
N LEU A 114 6.27 -4.82 6.15
CA LEU A 114 5.05 -4.56 6.91
C LEU A 114 5.37 -4.08 8.32
N ASP A 115 6.24 -4.79 9.03
CA ASP A 115 6.62 -4.43 10.41
C ASP A 115 7.31 -3.06 10.45
N ASN A 116 8.17 -2.76 9.47
CA ASN A 116 8.80 -1.45 9.35
C ASN A 116 7.77 -0.33 9.06
N ALA A 117 6.79 -0.59 8.20
CA ALA A 117 5.74 0.37 7.89
C ALA A 117 4.82 0.63 9.09
N VAL A 118 4.49 -0.41 9.86
CA VAL A 118 3.73 -0.27 11.11
C VAL A 118 4.52 0.55 12.13
N LYS A 119 5.81 0.26 12.32
CA LYS A 119 6.70 1.02 13.22
C LYS A 119 6.81 2.50 12.86
N TRP A 120 6.67 2.86 11.58
CA TRP A 120 6.69 4.27 11.17
C TRP A 120 5.50 5.06 11.71
N TYR A 121 4.35 4.40 11.92
CA TYR A 121 3.14 4.99 12.47
C TYR A 121 3.00 4.85 13.99
N ALA A 122 3.85 4.05 14.64
CA ALA A 122 3.90 3.82 16.08
C ALA A 122 4.69 4.94 16.80
#